data_AF-A0A935QCM0-F1
#
_entry.id   AF-A0A935QCM0-F1
#
_cell.length_a   1.000
_cell.length_b   1.000
_cell.length_c   1.000
_cell.angle_alpha   90.00
_cell.angle_beta   90.00
_cell.angle_gamma   90.00
#
_symmetry.space_group_name_H-M   'P 1'
#
loop_
_entity.id
_entity.type
_entity.pdbx_description
1 polymer ?
#
loop_
_entity_poly.entity_id
_entity_poly.type
_entity_poly.pdbx_seq_one_letter_code
_entity_poly.pdbx_strand_id
1 'polypeptide(L)' 'MGVLSKRKKRRERLQQMIRDRVAGNDQIVVVLETHPDADYGMMIACLDEVKLADARKVSLKTTKP' A
#
# COMPACT_ATOMS: atom_id res chain seq x y z
N MET A 1 -14.32 -18.80 -12.68
CA MET A 1 -13.52 -19.03 -11.45
C MET A 1 -12.08 -18.47 -11.51
N GLY A 2 -11.77 -17.41 -12.28
CA GLY A 2 -10.37 -16.97 -12.51
C GLY A 2 -9.95 -15.60 -11.99
N VAL A 3 -10.91 -14.73 -11.63
CA VAL A 3 -10.63 -13.30 -11.36
C VAL A 3 -10.18 -13.05 -9.92
N LEU A 4 -10.77 -13.76 -8.96
CA LEU A 4 -10.46 -13.66 -7.53
C LEU A 4 -9.03 -14.12 -7.21
N SER A 5 -8.56 -15.21 -7.82
CA SER A 5 -7.20 -15.73 -7.62
C SER A 5 -6.10 -14.78 -8.12
N LYS A 6 -6.35 -14.04 -9.21
CA LYS A 6 -5.35 -13.08 -9.74
C LYS A 6 -5.20 -11.85 -8.84
N ARG A 7 -6.30 -11.34 -8.29
CA ARG A 7 -6.27 -10.17 -7.38
C ARG A 7 -5.56 -10.50 -6.06
N LYS A 8 -5.83 -11.68 -5.49
CA LYS A 8 -5.16 -12.15 -4.28
C LYS A 8 -3.65 -12.25 -4.46
N LYS A 9 -3.19 -12.88 -5.56
CA LYS A 9 -1.77 -13.04 -5.87
C LYS A 9 -1.03 -11.71 -6.08
N ARG A 10 -1.71 -10.69 -6.63
CA ARG A 10 -1.14 -9.34 -6.81
C ARG A 10 -0.94 -8.64 -5.47
N ARG A 11 -1.89 -8.78 -4.55
CA ARG A 11 -1.85 -8.22 -3.20
C ARG A 11 -0.74 -8.85 -2.36
N GLU A 12 -0.65 -10.18 -2.36
CA GLU A 12 0.43 -10.91 -1.67
C GLU A 12 1.82 -10.48 -2.14
N ARG A 13 2.00 -10.31 -3.46
CA ARG A 13 3.26 -9.83 -4.03
C ARG A 13 3.60 -8.41 -3.59
N LEU A 14 2.62 -7.51 -3.55
CA LEU A 14 2.81 -6.13 -3.08
C LEU A 14 3.24 -6.10 -1.61
N GLN A 15 2.53 -6.85 -0.75
CA GLN A 15 2.89 -6.95 0.67
C GLN A 15 4.30 -7.49 0.86
N GLN A 16 4.68 -8.53 0.11
CA GLN A 16 6.03 -9.09 0.21
C GLN A 16 7.09 -8.07 -0.18
N MET A 17 6.90 -7.34 -1.28
CA MET A 17 7.82 -6.29 -1.71
C MET A 17 7.98 -5.17 -0.66
N ILE A 18 6.89 -4.81 0.03
CA ILE A 18 6.95 -3.81 1.10
C ILE A 18 7.72 -4.37 2.29
N ARG A 19 7.39 -5.59 2.74
CA ARG A 19 8.10 -6.27 3.84
C ARG A 19 9.59 -6.37 3.58
N ASP A 20 10.00 -6.83 2.39
CA ASP A 20 11.41 -7.01 2.05
C ASP A 20 12.17 -5.68 2.11
N ARG A 21 11.55 -4.59 1.66
CA ARG A 21 12.16 -3.25 1.71
C ARG A 21 12.26 -2.74 3.14
N VAL A 22 11.17 -2.81 3.91
CA VAL A 22 11.11 -2.26 5.28
C VAL A 22 11.98 -3.06 6.24
N ALA A 23 12.05 -4.39 6.09
CA ALA A 23 12.91 -5.26 6.90
C ALA A 23 14.41 -4.94 6.73
N GLY A 24 14.81 -4.47 5.54
CA GLY A 24 16.18 -4.04 5.27
C GLY A 24 16.53 -2.64 5.77
N ASN A 25 15.55 -1.82 6.17
CA ASN A 25 15.77 -0.45 6.60
C ASN A 25 14.58 0.12 7.41
N ASP A 26 14.74 0.21 8.74
CA ASP A 26 13.72 0.76 9.66
C ASP A 26 13.43 2.27 9.45
N GLN A 27 14.27 2.98 8.69
CA GLN A 27 14.04 4.40 8.36
C GLN A 27 13.19 4.61 7.10
N ILE A 28 12.80 3.55 6.39
CA ILE A 28 11.94 3.70 5.21
C ILE A 28 10.59 4.31 5.58
N VAL A 29 10.21 5.31 4.80
CA VAL A 29 8.87 5.91 4.81
C VAL A 29 8.15 5.49 3.54
N VAL A 30 7.00 4.83 3.69
CA VAL A 30 6.13 4.50 2.57
C VAL A 30 5.24 5.70 2.28
N VAL A 31 5.24 6.18 1.04
CA VAL A 31 4.37 7.29 0.62
C VAL A 31 3.18 6.72 -0.13
N LEU A 32 1.97 6.96 0.39
CA LEU A 32 0.73 6.68 -0.31
C LEU A 32 0.30 7.97 -1.02
N GLU A 33 0.43 7.98 -2.34
CA GLU A 33 -0.01 9.10 -3.16
C GLU A 33 -1.40 8.82 -3.72
N THR A 34 -2.31 9.78 -3.57
CA THR A 34 -3.73 9.65 -3.90
C THR A 34 -4.18 10.77 -4.81
N HIS A 35 -5.07 10.47 -5.75
CA HIS A 35 -5.74 11.48 -6.56
C HIS A 35 -6.68 12.32 -5.67
N PRO A 36 -6.84 13.64 -5.88
CA PRO A 36 -7.77 14.47 -5.10
C PRO A 36 -9.21 13.96 -5.13
N ASP A 37 -9.63 13.41 -6.27
CA ASP A 37 -10.96 12.80 -6.43
C ASP A 37 -11.02 11.31 -6.07
N ALA A 38 -9.96 10.77 -5.46
CA ALA A 38 -9.97 9.38 -5.02
C ALA A 38 -10.96 9.19 -3.87
N ASP A 39 -11.70 8.09 -3.91
CA ASP A 39 -12.59 7.71 -2.81
C ASP A 39 -11.79 7.55 -1.51
N TYR A 40 -12.25 8.21 -0.45
CA TYR A 40 -11.60 8.17 0.86
C TYR A 40 -11.56 6.74 1.41
N GLY A 41 -12.64 5.96 1.23
CA GLY A 41 -12.68 4.55 1.64
C GLY A 41 -11.61 3.72 0.95
N MET A 42 -11.37 3.96 -0.34
CA MET A 42 -10.29 3.34 -1.09
C MET A 42 -8.90 3.75 -0.58
N MET A 43 -8.70 5.02 -0.21
CA MET A 43 -7.46 5.47 0.43
C MET A 43 -7.21 4.72 1.74
N ILE A 44 -8.22 4.61 2.60
CA ILE A 44 -8.10 3.89 3.87
C ILE A 44 -7.81 2.40 3.64
N ALA A 45 -8.51 1.76 2.70
CA ALA A 45 -8.26 0.36 2.36
C ALA A 45 -6.80 0.13 1.89
N CYS A 46 -6.25 1.06 1.10
CA CYS A 46 -4.84 1.01 0.71
C CYS A 46 -3.90 1.25 1.89
N LEU A 47 -4.21 2.18 2.80
CA LEU A 47 -3.42 2.44 4.00
C LEU A 47 -3.33 1.19 4.89
N ASP A 48 -4.46 0.52 5.13
CA ASP A 48 -4.50 -0.70 5.94
C ASP A 48 -3.70 -1.83 5.29
N GLU A 49 -3.79 -1.99 3.97
CA GLU A 49 -3.03 -3.01 3.23
C GLU A 49 -1.51 -2.83 3.37
N VAL A 50 -1.05 -1.57 3.37
CA VAL A 50 0.37 -1.23 3.53
C VAL A 50 0.83 -1.45 4.97
N LYS A 51 -0.02 -1.15 5.97
CA LYS A 51 0.25 -1.46 7.38
C LYS A 51 0.33 -2.96 7.66
N LEU A 52 -0.50 -3.78 7.02
CA LEU A 52 -0.43 -5.24 7.09
C LEU A 52 0.88 -5.81 6.53
N ALA A 53 1.65 -5.00 5.80
CA ALA A 53 2.97 -5.34 5.27
C ALA A 53 4.12 -4.80 6.13
N ASP A 54 3.89 -4.54 7.43
CA ASP A 54 4.87 -4.02 8.40
C ASP A 54 5.39 -2.60 8.12
N ALA A 55 4.72 -1.84 7.26
CA ALA A 55 5.07 -0.43 7.06
C ALA A 55 4.71 0.41 8.31
N ARG A 56 5.72 0.79 9.09
CA ARG A 56 5.56 1.57 10.33
C ARG A 56 5.44 3.07 10.12
N LYS A 57 6.14 3.59 9.10
CA LYS A 57 6.16 5.02 8.77
C LYS A 57 5.46 5.20 7.42
N VAL A 58 4.26 5.77 7.44
CA VAL A 58 3.48 6.03 6.23
C VAL A 58 3.15 7.51 6.13
N SER A 59 3.41 8.10 4.96
CA SER A 59 3.06 9.47 4.63
C SER A 59 1.98 9.48 3.55
N LEU A 60 0.91 10.25 3.79
CA LEU A 60 -0.13 10.47 2.80
C LEU A 60 0.20 11.73 1.99
N LYS A 61 0.07 11.63 0.67
CA LYS A 61 0.17 12.76 -0.24
C LYS A 61 -1.00 12.75 -1.21
N THR A 62 -1.48 13.94 -1.54
CA THR A 62 -2.44 14.14 -2.62
C THR A 62 -1.69 14.66 -3.83
N THR A 63 -1.92 14.08 -5.01
CA THR A 63 -1.37 14.61 -6.26
C THR A 63 -1.95 15.99 -6.53
N LYS A 64 -1.16 16.86 -7.17
CA LYS A 64 -1.70 18.12 -7.70
C LYS A 64 -2.73 17.80 -8.78
N PRO A 65 -3.83 18.56 -8.86
CA PRO A 65 -4.82 18.43 -9.92
C PRO A 65 -4.23 18.74 -11.31
#